data_AF-A0A4Y5SIE9-F1
#
_entry.id   AF-A0A4Y5SIE9-F1
#
_cell.length_a   1.000
_cell.length_b   1.000
_cell.length_c   1.000
_cell.angle_alpha   90.00
_cell.angle_beta   90.00
_cell.angle_gamma   90.00
#
_symmetry.space_group_name_H-M   'P 1'
#
loop_
_entity.id
_entity.type
_entity.pdbx_description
1 polymer ?
#
loop_
_entity_poly.entity_id
_entity_poly.type
_entity_poly.pdbx_seq_one_letter_code
_entity_poly.pdbx_strand_id
1 'polypeptide(L)'
;MRWKPLSAVLLGLLMVASIVSAALLQDNGKNSISRGEKPKISPILKKELIMRTFTGKSSACMAEEFLQKYRDKLTLRIDLDEFRNCTFVGIVLRPLPNGMYAPLYYFASGDSGHTNLQSIKELFNSEAIRFVNLPLEVKGALGDEPSRDWNPIGRISTVTTSRDITTRRGDKVTVYNKMGVDFWVAEARMGYYYYVYISHEAKVPNERDFPTDFKVAVKEVRERATILNPPRERAYFGVGSFKPEGSGSSSEPTITWGLNVGVDTTGLPNAGAGFSETYTKGLRFKWYTDDIDANRDIEFEFYDLERKEQFGSSPAWGRVFITHPVVVPFVKKGTPFHMVEMKLRAEATFVYEETVATCGSFGCWVSHPRQAVNAPPIEFTVEMYPWFINQK
;
A
#
# COMPACT_ATOMS: atom_id res chain seq x y z
N MET A 1 21.69 24.13 59.05
CA MET A 1 22.16 25.12 58.06
C MET A 1 21.95 24.57 56.66
N ARG A 2 21.33 25.38 55.79
CA ARG A 2 20.95 25.07 54.40
C ARG A 2 22.15 25.28 53.47
N TRP A 3 22.53 24.29 52.66
CA TRP A 3 23.36 24.50 51.46
C TRP A 3 22.65 23.88 50.24
N LYS A 4 22.62 24.65 49.14
CA LYS A 4 21.63 24.63 48.06
C LYS A 4 21.96 23.70 46.88
N PRO A 5 20.95 23.26 46.11
CA PRO A 5 21.04 22.31 44.99
C PRO A 5 21.31 22.97 43.62
N LEU A 6 22.23 23.94 43.53
CA LEU A 6 22.47 24.71 42.28
C LEU A 6 23.56 24.10 41.38
N SER A 7 24.43 23.24 41.89
CA SER A 7 25.56 22.70 41.12
C SER A 7 25.20 21.53 40.19
N ALA A 8 24.13 20.78 40.51
CA ALA A 8 23.69 19.66 39.69
C ALA A 8 22.90 20.09 38.44
N VAL A 9 22.22 21.24 38.51
CA VAL A 9 21.45 21.78 37.38
C VAL A 9 22.37 22.39 36.31
N LEU A 10 23.52 22.97 36.70
CA LEU A 10 24.50 23.49 35.73
C LEU A 10 25.22 22.40 34.94
N LEU A 11 25.52 21.24 35.55
CA LEU A 11 26.12 20.10 34.84
C LEU A 11 25.12 19.40 33.90
N GLY A 12 23.82 19.39 34.25
CA GLY A 12 22.76 18.89 33.37
C GLY A 12 22.52 19.77 32.13
N LEU A 13 22.64 21.10 32.27
CA LEU A 13 22.47 22.05 31.16
C LEU A 13 23.67 22.12 30.22
N LEU A 14 24.88 21.83 30.70
CA LEU A 14 26.10 21.80 29.86
C LEU A 14 26.15 20.60 28.92
N MET A 15 25.55 19.45 29.27
CA MET A 15 25.46 18.28 28.38
C MET A 15 24.39 18.42 27.28
N VAL A 16 23.36 19.25 27.51
CA VAL A 16 22.30 19.51 26.51
C VAL A 16 22.72 20.59 25.50
N ALA A 17 23.65 21.48 25.86
CA ALA A 17 24.17 22.51 24.96
C ALA A 17 25.22 22.00 23.95
N SER A 18 25.86 20.85 24.21
CA SER A 18 26.89 20.27 23.32
C SER A 18 26.32 19.43 22.17
N ILE A 19 25.07 18.99 22.24
CA ILE A 19 24.44 18.21 21.15
C ILE A 19 23.71 19.13 20.16
N VAL A 20 23.36 20.35 20.57
CA VAL A 20 22.69 21.34 19.69
C VAL A 20 23.67 22.20 18.87
N SER A 21 24.98 22.15 19.16
CA SER A 21 25.99 22.96 18.45
C SER A 21 26.89 22.20 17.47
N ALA A 22 26.66 20.90 17.23
CA ALA A 22 27.38 20.12 16.20
C ALA A 22 26.64 20.07 14.84
N ALA A 23 25.46 20.69 14.75
CA ALA A 23 24.70 20.81 13.49
C ALA A 23 25.01 22.10 12.70
N LEU A 24 25.98 22.90 13.15
CA LEU A 24 26.44 24.10 12.45
C LEU A 24 27.97 24.09 12.39
N LEU A 25 28.48 24.05 11.14
CA LEU A 25 29.86 24.28 10.72
C LEU A 25 30.80 23.07 10.72
N GLN A 26 30.77 22.30 9.63
CA GLN A 26 32.01 22.05 8.86
C GLN A 26 31.70 21.71 7.40
N ASP A 27 31.55 22.78 6.62
CA ASP A 27 31.95 22.83 5.22
C ASP A 27 33.48 23.01 5.20
N ASN A 28 34.20 22.06 4.60
CA ASN A 28 35.45 22.30 3.87
C ASN A 28 36.03 20.97 3.35
N GLY A 29 35.64 20.62 2.12
CA GLY A 29 36.23 19.53 1.37
C GLY A 29 35.97 19.71 -0.11
N LYS A 30 36.65 20.69 -0.72
CA LYS A 30 36.72 20.90 -2.18
C LYS A 30 36.84 19.56 -2.91
N ASN A 31 35.82 19.23 -3.68
CA ASN A 31 36.01 18.61 -4.99
C ASN A 31 34.95 19.19 -5.94
N SER A 32 35.46 19.81 -6.99
CA SER A 32 34.73 20.38 -8.10
C SER A 32 33.81 19.34 -8.73
N ILE A 33 32.50 19.47 -8.49
CA ILE A 33 31.48 18.79 -9.29
C ILE A 33 30.71 19.90 -9.99
N SER A 34 30.64 19.76 -11.32
CA SER A 34 29.97 20.64 -12.27
C SER A 34 28.69 21.25 -11.72
N ARG A 35 28.42 22.51 -12.06
CA ARG A 35 27.07 23.10 -12.02
C ARG A 35 26.09 22.13 -12.67
N GLY A 36 25.48 21.27 -11.87
CA GLY A 36 24.35 20.46 -12.29
C GLY A 36 23.23 21.42 -12.63
N GLU A 37 22.70 21.30 -13.83
CA GLU A 37 21.43 21.93 -14.20
C GLU A 37 20.45 21.76 -13.03
N LYS A 38 19.79 22.86 -12.65
CA LYS A 38 18.61 22.77 -11.78
C LYS A 38 17.69 21.69 -12.38
N PRO A 39 17.09 20.82 -11.56
CA PRO A 39 16.12 19.86 -12.05
C PRO A 39 15.11 20.62 -12.92
N LYS A 40 14.95 20.20 -14.18
CA LYS A 40 13.81 20.63 -14.98
C LYS A 40 12.59 20.09 -14.28
N ILE A 41 12.01 20.88 -13.38
CA ILE A 41 10.65 20.68 -12.92
C ILE A 41 9.81 20.91 -14.18
N SER A 42 9.50 19.82 -14.87
CA SER A 42 8.61 19.84 -16.01
C SER A 42 7.33 20.55 -15.59
N PRO A 43 6.86 21.54 -16.35
CA PRO A 43 5.77 22.41 -15.93
C PRO A 43 4.54 21.58 -15.55
N ILE A 44 3.90 21.94 -14.45
CA ILE A 44 2.54 21.52 -14.12
C ILE A 44 1.69 21.84 -15.34
N LEU A 45 1.30 20.81 -16.08
CA LEU A 45 0.56 20.96 -17.31
C LEU A 45 -0.78 21.63 -16.96
N LYS A 46 -0.95 22.91 -17.34
CA LYS A 46 -2.17 23.72 -17.16
C LYS A 46 -3.35 23.23 -18.02
N LYS A 47 -3.49 21.92 -18.26
CA LYS A 47 -4.70 21.33 -18.81
C LYS A 47 -5.68 21.07 -17.66
N GLU A 48 -6.94 21.33 -17.92
CA GLU A 48 -8.02 21.16 -16.95
C GLU A 48 -8.02 19.70 -16.44
N LEU A 49 -7.80 19.53 -15.14
CA LEU A 49 -7.87 18.25 -14.47
C LEU A 49 -9.29 17.71 -14.60
N ILE A 50 -9.44 16.47 -15.08
CA ILE A 50 -10.78 15.88 -15.23
C ILE A 50 -11.05 15.02 -14.00
N MET A 51 -12.01 15.44 -13.18
CA MET A 51 -12.44 14.71 -11.99
C MET A 51 -13.95 14.44 -12.04
N ARG A 52 -14.34 13.18 -11.79
CA ARG A 52 -15.73 12.74 -11.76
C ARG A 52 -15.95 11.73 -10.63
N THR A 53 -17.15 11.75 -10.07
CA THR A 53 -17.60 10.77 -9.06
C THR A 53 -18.95 10.24 -9.46
N PHE A 54 -19.15 8.94 -9.29
CA PHE A 54 -20.39 8.23 -9.59
C PHE A 54 -20.87 7.55 -8.31
N THR A 55 -22.17 7.58 -8.06
CA THR A 55 -22.76 7.07 -6.82
C THR A 55 -23.99 6.21 -7.10
N GLY A 56 -24.20 5.17 -6.30
CA GLY A 56 -25.30 4.23 -6.43
C GLY A 56 -24.89 2.92 -7.10
N LYS A 57 -25.85 1.99 -7.22
CA LYS A 57 -25.62 0.62 -7.74
C LYS A 57 -25.12 0.57 -9.18
N SER A 58 -25.37 1.61 -9.97
CA SER A 58 -24.91 1.74 -11.35
C SER A 58 -23.61 2.54 -11.49
N SER A 59 -22.92 2.84 -10.38
CA SER A 59 -21.74 3.71 -10.38
C SER A 59 -20.59 3.19 -11.27
N ALA A 60 -20.32 1.88 -11.25
CA ALA A 60 -19.33 1.25 -12.13
C ALA A 60 -19.69 1.38 -13.61
N CYS A 61 -20.95 1.11 -13.98
CA CYS A 61 -21.43 1.24 -15.37
C CYS A 61 -21.32 2.69 -15.89
N MET A 62 -21.74 3.68 -15.08
CA MET A 62 -21.62 5.09 -15.46
C MET A 62 -20.16 5.54 -15.58
N ALA A 63 -19.29 5.01 -14.72
CA ALA A 63 -17.85 5.25 -14.79
C ALA A 63 -17.23 4.67 -16.07
N GLU A 64 -17.66 3.48 -16.50
CA GLU A 64 -17.22 2.85 -17.74
C GLU A 64 -17.61 3.69 -18.96
N GLU A 65 -18.88 4.10 -19.06
CA GLU A 65 -19.35 5.00 -20.12
C GLU A 65 -18.56 6.32 -20.18
N PHE A 66 -18.16 6.84 -19.02
CA PHE A 66 -17.30 8.03 -18.95
C PHE A 66 -15.89 7.74 -19.46
N LEU A 67 -15.27 6.62 -19.06
CA LEU A 67 -13.91 6.24 -19.45
C LEU A 67 -13.79 5.85 -20.92
N GLN A 68 -14.85 5.36 -21.57
CA GLN A 68 -14.85 5.04 -23.00
C GLN A 68 -14.39 6.22 -23.86
N LYS A 69 -14.70 7.46 -23.47
CA LYS A 69 -14.25 8.70 -24.16
C LYS A 69 -12.73 8.91 -24.11
N TYR A 70 -12.07 8.29 -23.14
CA TYR A 70 -10.64 8.44 -22.86
C TYR A 70 -9.86 7.15 -23.04
N ARG A 71 -10.50 6.03 -23.38
CA ARG A 71 -9.91 4.68 -23.34
C ARG A 71 -8.53 4.61 -23.98
N ASP A 72 -8.37 5.15 -25.18
CA ASP A 72 -7.10 5.16 -25.94
C ASP A 72 -6.05 6.14 -25.44
N LYS A 73 -6.38 6.93 -24.42
CA LYS A 73 -5.52 7.94 -23.81
C LYS A 73 -5.13 7.60 -22.38
N LEU A 74 -5.59 6.49 -21.81
CA LEU A 74 -5.28 6.10 -20.43
C LEU A 74 -3.96 5.32 -20.36
N THR A 75 -3.15 5.62 -19.35
CA THR A 75 -1.90 4.89 -19.09
C THR A 75 -2.05 3.69 -18.15
N LEU A 76 -3.24 3.55 -17.57
CA LEU A 76 -3.66 2.40 -16.77
C LEU A 76 -5.13 2.16 -17.10
N ARG A 77 -5.52 0.92 -17.38
CA ARG A 77 -6.91 0.52 -17.60
C ARG A 77 -7.26 -0.62 -16.66
N ILE A 78 -8.54 -0.72 -16.34
CA ILE A 78 -9.11 -1.74 -15.46
C ILE A 78 -10.44 -2.18 -16.04
N ASP A 79 -10.89 -3.39 -15.69
CA ASP A 79 -12.25 -3.84 -15.96
C ASP A 79 -13.18 -3.37 -14.83
N LEU A 80 -14.07 -2.42 -15.12
CA LEU A 80 -15.00 -1.90 -14.12
C LEU A 80 -16.09 -2.90 -13.72
N ASP A 81 -16.32 -3.97 -14.49
CA ASP A 81 -17.27 -5.02 -14.12
C ASP A 81 -16.80 -5.82 -12.89
N GLU A 82 -15.48 -5.89 -12.66
CA GLU A 82 -14.88 -6.46 -11.44
C GLU A 82 -15.27 -5.67 -10.18
N PHE A 83 -15.71 -4.40 -10.34
CA PHE A 83 -16.11 -3.50 -9.25
C PHE A 83 -17.62 -3.22 -9.20
N ARG A 84 -18.46 -4.04 -9.85
CA ARG A 84 -19.93 -3.84 -9.93
C ARG A 84 -20.66 -3.73 -8.58
N ASN A 85 -20.05 -4.21 -7.50
CA ASN A 85 -20.61 -4.15 -6.15
C ASN A 85 -20.28 -2.84 -5.41
N CYS A 86 -19.45 -1.96 -6.00
CA CYS A 86 -19.16 -0.66 -5.44
C CYS A 86 -20.34 0.29 -5.65
N THR A 87 -20.63 1.12 -4.65
CA THR A 87 -21.67 2.15 -4.73
C THR A 87 -21.10 3.56 -4.82
N PHE A 88 -19.77 3.69 -4.82
CA PHE A 88 -19.04 4.91 -5.11
C PHE A 88 -17.83 4.59 -6.01
N VAL A 89 -17.71 5.31 -7.12
CA VAL A 89 -16.55 5.30 -8.01
C VAL A 89 -16.06 6.73 -8.20
N GLY A 90 -14.83 7.02 -7.80
CA GLY A 90 -14.14 8.28 -8.05
C GLY A 90 -13.08 8.11 -9.14
N ILE A 91 -13.03 9.03 -10.09
CA ILE A 91 -12.05 9.04 -11.17
C ILE A 91 -11.39 10.41 -11.26
N VAL A 92 -10.06 10.42 -11.29
CA VAL A 92 -9.26 11.60 -11.66
C VAL A 92 -8.39 11.23 -12.84
N LEU A 93 -8.45 12.01 -13.91
CA LEU A 93 -7.57 11.88 -15.07
C LEU A 93 -6.55 13.01 -15.04
N ARG A 94 -5.33 12.67 -14.64
CA ARG A 94 -4.23 13.61 -14.60
C ARG A 94 -3.61 13.72 -16.00
N PRO A 95 -3.61 14.90 -16.64
CA PRO A 95 -3.11 15.05 -18.00
C PRO A 95 -1.58 14.94 -18.03
N LEU A 96 -1.07 14.27 -19.07
CA LEU A 96 0.35 14.02 -19.32
C LEU A 96 0.84 14.83 -20.53
N PRO A 97 2.16 15.11 -20.64
CA PRO A 97 2.71 16.00 -21.67
C PRO A 97 2.34 15.62 -23.11
N ASN A 98 2.18 14.33 -23.40
CA ASN A 98 1.83 13.81 -24.72
C ASN A 98 0.31 13.72 -24.99
N GLY A 99 -0.53 14.25 -24.09
CA GLY A 99 -1.98 14.19 -24.23
C GLY A 99 -2.65 12.91 -23.72
N MET A 100 -1.88 11.98 -23.16
CA MET A 100 -2.40 10.84 -22.38
C MET A 100 -2.84 11.29 -20.98
N TYR A 101 -3.44 10.39 -20.21
CA TYR A 101 -3.87 10.60 -18.84
C TYR A 101 -3.41 9.46 -17.93
N ALA A 102 -2.83 9.83 -16.79
CA ALA A 102 -2.63 8.91 -15.67
C ALA A 102 -3.90 8.92 -14.79
N PRO A 103 -4.65 7.81 -14.69
CA PRO A 103 -5.86 7.78 -13.91
C PRO A 103 -5.60 7.46 -12.43
N LEU A 104 -6.41 8.05 -11.56
CA LEU A 104 -6.70 7.58 -10.22
C LEU A 104 -8.11 6.99 -10.24
N TYR A 105 -8.23 5.72 -9.89
CA TYR A 105 -9.50 5.06 -9.63
C TYR A 105 -9.70 4.92 -8.12
N TYR A 106 -10.90 5.20 -7.62
CA TYR A 106 -11.24 5.07 -6.21
C TYR A 106 -12.56 4.32 -6.05
N PHE A 107 -12.56 3.24 -5.28
CA PHE A 107 -13.70 2.33 -5.18
C PHE A 107 -14.16 2.16 -3.74
N ALA A 108 -15.41 2.53 -3.44
CA ALA A 108 -15.96 2.30 -2.12
C ALA A 108 -17.36 1.69 -2.17
N SER A 109 -17.68 0.91 -1.15
CA SER A 109 -19.04 0.45 -0.87
C SER A 109 -19.61 1.28 0.27
N GLY A 110 -20.67 2.02 -0.02
CA GLY A 110 -21.49 2.76 0.95
C GLY A 110 -22.56 1.91 1.63
N ASP A 111 -22.64 0.60 1.36
CA ASP A 111 -23.71 -0.27 1.88
C ASP A 111 -23.43 -0.78 3.30
N SER A 112 -22.18 -0.72 3.77
CA SER A 112 -21.90 -0.88 5.21
C SER A 112 -22.33 0.42 5.89
N GLY A 113 -23.49 0.44 6.55
CA GLY A 113 -24.16 1.61 7.18
C GLY A 113 -23.34 2.43 8.19
N HIS A 114 -22.02 2.26 8.24
CA HIS A 114 -21.04 2.96 9.04
C HIS A 114 -20.27 4.05 8.28
N THR A 115 -20.34 4.11 6.94
CA THR A 115 -19.56 5.10 6.15
C THR A 115 -20.46 6.11 5.45
N ASN A 116 -20.43 7.37 5.89
CA ASN A 116 -21.15 8.47 5.24
C ASN A 116 -20.55 8.80 3.86
N LEU A 117 -21.39 8.96 2.83
CA LEU A 117 -20.99 9.38 1.49
C LEU A 117 -20.12 10.65 1.50
N GLN A 118 -20.40 11.59 2.39
CA GLN A 118 -19.59 12.80 2.55
C GLN A 118 -18.14 12.47 2.95
N SER A 119 -17.96 11.55 3.90
CA SER A 119 -16.64 11.09 4.32
C SER A 119 -15.91 10.35 3.19
N ILE A 120 -16.62 9.58 2.37
CA ILE A 120 -16.05 8.93 1.18
C ILE A 120 -15.54 9.98 0.18
N LYS A 121 -16.33 11.04 -0.07
CA LYS A 121 -15.93 12.13 -0.96
C LYS A 121 -14.73 12.90 -0.43
N GLU A 122 -14.66 13.16 0.88
CA GLU A 122 -13.52 13.83 1.51
C GLU A 122 -12.23 13.00 1.39
N LEU A 123 -12.31 11.69 1.64
CA LEU A 123 -11.20 10.76 1.44
C LEU A 123 -10.76 10.73 -0.03
N PHE A 124 -11.70 10.62 -0.97
CA PHE A 124 -11.41 10.67 -2.40
C PHE A 124 -10.73 11.98 -2.80
N ASN A 125 -11.23 13.13 -2.35
CA ASN A 125 -10.63 14.43 -2.66
C ASN A 125 -9.22 14.55 -2.08
N SER A 126 -8.98 14.05 -0.86
CA SER A 126 -7.64 14.01 -0.26
C SER A 126 -6.67 13.13 -1.05
N GLU A 127 -7.11 11.97 -1.53
CA GLU A 127 -6.33 11.09 -2.41
C GLU A 127 -6.09 11.76 -3.78
N ALA A 128 -7.09 12.42 -4.35
CA ALA A 128 -7.00 13.15 -5.62
C ALA A 128 -5.96 14.27 -5.56
N ILE A 129 -5.98 15.09 -4.49
CA ILE A 129 -5.01 16.17 -4.29
C ILE A 129 -3.59 15.60 -4.20
N ARG A 130 -3.39 14.53 -3.41
CA ARG A 130 -2.10 13.86 -3.31
C ARG A 130 -1.63 13.36 -4.67
N PHE A 131 -2.47 12.63 -5.39
CA PHE A 131 -2.16 12.05 -6.70
C PHE A 131 -1.79 13.10 -7.77
N VAL A 132 -2.53 14.21 -7.81
CA VAL A 132 -2.28 15.30 -8.79
C VAL A 132 -0.97 16.03 -8.48
N ASN A 133 -0.63 16.16 -7.20
CA ASN A 133 0.60 16.81 -6.75
C ASN A 133 1.83 15.90 -6.80
N LEU A 134 1.68 14.60 -7.08
CA LEU A 134 2.83 13.73 -7.33
C LEU A 134 3.64 14.29 -8.51
N PRO A 135 4.96 14.17 -8.57
CA PRO A 135 5.73 14.59 -9.75
C PRO A 135 5.43 13.67 -10.93
N LEU A 136 5.64 14.18 -12.16
CA LEU A 136 5.53 13.36 -13.37
C LEU A 136 6.74 12.45 -13.59
N GLU A 137 7.84 12.72 -12.91
CA GLU A 137 9.07 11.96 -12.97
C GLU A 137 9.76 12.06 -11.61
N VAL A 138 10.21 10.93 -11.08
CA VAL A 138 10.98 10.90 -9.83
C VAL A 138 12.12 9.91 -9.96
N LYS A 139 13.30 10.27 -9.45
CA LYS A 139 14.41 9.32 -9.33
C LYS A 139 14.16 8.39 -8.17
N GLY A 140 14.02 7.09 -8.45
CA GLY A 140 13.82 6.06 -7.44
C GLY A 140 14.76 4.87 -7.65
N ALA A 141 14.98 4.09 -6.60
CA ALA A 141 15.78 2.86 -6.59
C ALA A 141 15.16 1.95 -5.53
N LEU A 142 15.00 0.65 -5.75
CA LEU A 142 14.56 -0.30 -4.71
C LEU A 142 15.75 -1.13 -4.21
N GLY A 143 16.01 -1.19 -2.90
CA GLY A 143 17.12 -1.99 -2.37
C GLY A 143 18.46 -1.65 -3.04
N ASP A 144 19.15 -2.66 -3.56
CA ASP A 144 20.45 -2.55 -4.24
C ASP A 144 20.35 -2.19 -5.74
N GLU A 145 19.16 -1.86 -6.24
CA GLU A 145 18.95 -1.54 -7.64
C GLU A 145 19.52 -0.17 -8.04
N PRO A 146 20.08 0.01 -9.24
CA PRO A 146 20.45 1.34 -9.71
C PRO A 146 19.24 2.28 -9.76
N SER A 147 19.47 3.54 -9.41
CA SER A 147 18.46 4.59 -9.52
C SER A 147 18.03 4.80 -10.97
N ARG A 148 16.73 4.92 -11.19
CA ARG A 148 16.10 5.15 -12.49
C ARG A 148 15.02 6.24 -12.39
N ASP A 149 14.70 6.83 -13.53
CA ASP A 149 13.64 7.82 -13.64
C ASP A 149 12.27 7.10 -13.72
N TRP A 150 11.52 7.16 -12.64
CA TRP A 150 10.22 6.54 -12.46
C TRP A 150 9.12 7.52 -12.87
N ASN A 151 8.21 7.03 -13.70
CA ASN A 151 7.09 7.80 -14.22
C ASN A 151 5.78 7.19 -13.69
N PRO A 152 4.91 7.97 -13.04
CA PRO A 152 3.62 7.46 -12.59
C PRO A 152 2.73 7.22 -13.81
N ILE A 153 2.07 6.06 -13.82
CA ILE A 153 1.13 5.68 -14.88
C ILE A 153 -0.29 5.48 -14.36
N GLY A 154 -0.50 5.48 -13.05
CA GLY A 154 -1.82 5.49 -12.46
C GLY A 154 -1.83 5.00 -11.03
N ARG A 155 -3.01 5.04 -10.42
CA ARG A 155 -3.26 4.59 -9.06
C ARG A 155 -4.65 4.00 -8.96
N ILE A 156 -4.77 2.92 -8.20
CA ILE A 156 -6.06 2.41 -7.72
C ILE A 156 -6.07 2.62 -6.21
N SER A 157 -6.87 3.57 -5.75
CA SER A 157 -6.96 3.91 -4.33
C SER A 157 -8.10 3.15 -3.66
N THR A 158 -7.73 2.50 -2.56
CA THR A 158 -8.51 1.70 -1.62
C THR A 158 -9.78 1.07 -2.19
N VAL A 159 -9.68 -0.16 -2.71
CA VAL A 159 -10.81 -1.10 -2.83
C VAL A 159 -11.07 -1.67 -1.43
N THR A 160 -12.30 -1.63 -0.95
CA THR A 160 -12.66 -2.16 0.39
C THR A 160 -13.68 -3.28 0.29
N THR A 161 -13.40 -4.42 0.92
CA THR A 161 -14.39 -5.47 1.23
C THR A 161 -14.52 -5.61 2.73
N SER A 162 -15.65 -6.13 3.19
CA SER A 162 -15.92 -6.29 4.62
C SER A 162 -16.70 -7.57 4.91
N ARG A 163 -16.64 -8.01 6.17
CA ARG A 163 -17.39 -9.16 6.67
C ARG A 163 -17.87 -8.89 8.09
N ASP A 164 -19.17 -9.05 8.31
CA ASP A 164 -19.73 -9.07 9.65
C ASP A 164 -19.48 -10.43 10.32
N ILE A 165 -19.00 -10.39 11.56
CA ILE A 165 -18.96 -11.52 12.49
C ILE A 165 -20.11 -11.29 13.47
N THR A 166 -21.02 -12.27 13.60
CA THR A 166 -22.12 -12.21 14.54
C THR A 166 -21.75 -12.98 15.80
N THR A 167 -21.72 -12.31 16.94
CA THR A 167 -21.52 -12.93 18.26
C THR A 167 -22.73 -13.79 18.63
N ARG A 168 -22.61 -14.67 19.63
CA ARG A 168 -23.76 -15.43 20.13
C ARG A 168 -24.87 -14.54 20.69
N ARG A 169 -24.52 -13.34 21.16
CA ARG A 169 -25.49 -12.35 21.64
C ARG A 169 -26.20 -11.59 20.52
N GLY A 170 -25.78 -11.79 19.27
CA GLY A 170 -26.33 -11.12 18.10
C GLY A 170 -25.63 -9.80 17.76
N ASP A 171 -24.58 -9.42 18.50
CA ASP A 171 -23.78 -8.23 18.17
C ASP A 171 -23.00 -8.46 16.88
N LYS A 172 -22.82 -7.41 16.09
CA LYS A 172 -22.06 -7.46 14.84
C LYS A 172 -20.72 -6.76 15.00
N VAL A 173 -19.65 -7.47 14.65
CA VAL A 173 -18.30 -6.94 14.58
C VAL A 173 -17.83 -7.05 13.13
N THR A 174 -17.64 -5.92 12.45
CA THR A 174 -17.24 -5.90 11.04
C THR A 174 -15.72 -5.84 10.91
N VAL A 175 -15.14 -6.77 10.17
CA VAL A 175 -13.72 -6.75 9.75
C VAL A 175 -13.62 -6.26 8.30
N TYR A 176 -12.49 -5.64 7.96
CA TYR A 176 -12.28 -4.98 6.67
C TYR A 176 -10.99 -5.47 6.01
N ASN A 177 -11.06 -5.73 4.72
CA ASN A 177 -9.93 -5.97 3.83
C ASN A 177 -9.86 -4.79 2.85
N LYS A 178 -8.70 -4.16 2.72
CA LYS A 178 -8.49 -2.98 1.89
C LYS A 178 -7.22 -3.09 1.07
N MET A 179 -7.30 -2.74 -0.20
CA MET A 179 -6.15 -2.77 -1.10
C MET A 179 -6.05 -1.46 -1.90
N GLY A 180 -4.87 -0.84 -1.87
CA GLY A 180 -4.49 0.25 -2.77
C GLY A 180 -3.25 -0.13 -3.57
N VAL A 181 -3.10 0.39 -4.78
CA VAL A 181 -1.97 0.09 -5.65
C VAL A 181 -1.52 1.33 -6.42
N ASP A 182 -0.22 1.63 -6.34
CA ASP A 182 0.45 2.67 -7.10
C ASP A 182 1.28 2.05 -8.23
N PHE A 183 1.15 2.58 -9.44
CA PHE A 183 1.80 2.05 -10.63
C PHE A 183 2.81 3.05 -11.20
N TRP A 184 4.05 2.60 -11.29
CA TRP A 184 5.16 3.36 -11.86
C TRP A 184 5.87 2.55 -12.93
N VAL A 185 6.63 3.22 -13.78
CA VAL A 185 7.45 2.56 -14.79
C VAL A 185 8.74 3.32 -15.03
N ALA A 186 9.82 2.58 -15.26
CA ALA A 186 11.11 3.12 -15.64
C ALA A 186 11.61 2.44 -16.92
N GLU A 187 12.18 3.24 -17.82
CA GLU A 187 12.88 2.72 -18.99
C GLU A 187 14.26 2.18 -18.60
N ALA A 188 14.65 1.07 -19.23
CA ALA A 188 15.98 0.52 -19.16
C ALA A 188 16.51 0.22 -20.57
N ARG A 189 17.81 -0.06 -20.66
CA ARG A 189 18.46 -0.38 -21.94
C ARG A 189 17.80 -1.55 -22.67
N MET A 190 17.37 -2.58 -21.93
CA MET A 190 16.85 -3.84 -22.47
C MET A 190 15.31 -3.94 -22.44
N GLY A 191 14.62 -3.00 -21.80
CA GLY A 191 13.20 -3.16 -21.47
C GLY A 191 12.66 -2.05 -20.59
N TYR A 192 11.60 -2.38 -19.86
CA TYR A 192 10.88 -1.49 -18.96
C TYR A 192 10.62 -2.22 -17.64
N TYR A 193 10.88 -1.56 -16.53
CA TYR A 193 10.55 -2.04 -15.20
C TYR A 193 9.26 -1.36 -14.74
N TYR A 194 8.22 -2.14 -14.47
CA TYR A 194 6.99 -1.64 -13.86
C TYR A 194 7.13 -1.85 -12.36
N TYR A 195 6.91 -0.81 -11.56
CA TYR A 195 6.92 -0.93 -10.11
C TYR A 195 5.47 -0.85 -9.64
N VAL A 196 5.00 -1.96 -9.07
CA VAL A 196 3.65 -2.10 -8.56
C VAL A 196 3.75 -2.11 -7.05
N TYR A 197 3.46 -0.96 -6.45
CA TYR A 197 3.45 -0.81 -5.00
C TYR A 197 2.06 -1.11 -4.46
N ILE A 198 1.94 -2.17 -3.68
CA ILE A 198 0.68 -2.60 -3.09
C ILE A 198 0.65 -2.09 -1.64
N SER A 199 -0.49 -1.56 -1.22
CA SER A 199 -0.79 -1.21 0.17
C SER A 199 -2.01 -1.99 0.60
N HIS A 200 -1.81 -3.02 1.41
CA HIS A 200 -2.89 -3.90 1.88
C HIS A 200 -3.09 -3.71 3.38
N GLU A 201 -4.31 -3.37 3.77
CA GLU A 201 -4.71 -3.12 5.16
C GLU A 201 -5.80 -4.14 5.56
N ALA A 202 -5.45 -5.04 6.47
CA ALA A 202 -6.39 -5.90 7.18
C ALA A 202 -6.77 -5.22 8.50
N LYS A 203 -8.01 -4.75 8.61
CA LYS A 203 -8.47 -3.92 9.71
C LYS A 203 -9.57 -4.61 10.53
N VAL A 204 -9.35 -4.62 11.83
CA VAL A 204 -10.35 -4.93 12.85
C VAL A 204 -10.80 -3.65 13.57
N PRO A 205 -12.00 -3.61 14.18
CA PRO A 205 -12.38 -2.51 15.08
C PRO A 205 -11.43 -2.42 16.29
N ASN A 206 -11.44 -1.29 16.98
CA ASN A 206 -10.58 -1.16 18.18
C ASN A 206 -11.13 -2.06 19.29
N GLU A 207 -10.26 -2.52 20.21
CA GLU A 207 -10.67 -3.38 21.32
C GLU A 207 -11.79 -2.78 22.19
N ARG A 208 -11.78 -1.44 22.35
CA ARG A 208 -12.82 -0.71 23.08
C ARG A 208 -14.21 -0.77 22.43
N ASP A 209 -14.26 -1.10 21.14
CA ASP A 209 -15.48 -1.18 20.34
C ASP A 209 -16.04 -2.63 20.32
N PHE A 210 -15.36 -3.60 20.97
CA PHE A 210 -15.81 -4.99 21.06
C PHE A 210 -16.76 -5.21 22.23
N PRO A 211 -17.71 -6.16 22.11
CA PRO A 211 -18.36 -6.76 23.26
C PRO A 211 -17.32 -7.31 24.25
N THR A 212 -17.58 -7.19 25.56
CA THR A 212 -16.62 -7.50 26.63
C THR A 212 -16.06 -8.93 26.57
N ASP A 213 -16.82 -9.86 26.02
CA ASP A 213 -16.50 -11.28 25.88
C ASP A 213 -16.01 -11.68 24.48
N PHE A 214 -15.70 -10.71 23.61
CA PHE A 214 -15.32 -10.95 22.22
C PHE A 214 -13.98 -10.29 21.87
N LYS A 215 -13.14 -11.01 21.13
CA LYS A 215 -11.88 -10.47 20.59
C LYS A 215 -11.72 -10.91 19.14
N VAL A 216 -11.15 -10.04 18.31
CA VAL A 216 -10.77 -10.38 16.94
C VAL A 216 -9.39 -9.83 16.61
N ALA A 217 -8.62 -10.59 15.85
CA ALA A 217 -7.29 -10.27 15.38
C ALA A 217 -7.17 -10.62 13.90
N VAL A 218 -6.25 -9.97 13.21
CA VAL A 218 -5.79 -10.45 11.90
C VAL A 218 -5.00 -11.72 12.16
N LYS A 219 -5.32 -12.79 11.42
CA LYS A 219 -4.62 -14.07 11.49
C LYS A 219 -3.55 -14.14 10.41
N GLU A 220 -3.92 -13.73 9.20
CA GLU A 220 -3.11 -13.91 8.01
C GLU A 220 -3.54 -12.95 6.91
N VAL A 221 -2.58 -12.54 6.10
CA VAL A 221 -2.75 -11.63 4.97
C VAL A 221 -1.96 -12.20 3.80
N ARG A 222 -2.60 -12.30 2.62
CA ARG A 222 -1.98 -12.81 1.39
C ARG A 222 -2.15 -11.82 0.26
N GLU A 223 -1.08 -11.61 -0.51
CA GLU A 223 -1.10 -10.85 -1.74
C GLU A 223 -0.56 -11.71 -2.88
N ARG A 224 -1.22 -11.68 -4.03
CA ARG A 224 -0.75 -12.38 -5.22
C ARG A 224 -0.76 -11.44 -6.43
N ALA A 225 0.33 -11.49 -7.19
CA ALA A 225 0.46 -10.76 -8.44
C ALA A 225 0.83 -11.71 -9.56
N THR A 226 0.01 -11.74 -10.62
CA THR A 226 0.19 -12.64 -11.75
C THR A 226 0.25 -11.85 -13.05
N ILE A 227 1.32 -12.00 -13.82
CA ILE A 227 1.42 -11.44 -15.18
C ILE A 227 0.54 -12.30 -16.10
N LEU A 228 -0.47 -11.70 -16.73
CA LEU A 228 -1.36 -12.38 -17.68
C LEU A 228 -0.87 -12.24 -19.13
N ASN A 229 -0.30 -11.08 -19.48
CA ASN A 229 0.20 -10.75 -20.80
C ASN A 229 1.33 -9.71 -20.67
N PRO A 230 2.36 -9.66 -21.54
CA PRO A 230 2.70 -10.53 -22.67
C PRO A 230 3.21 -11.92 -22.23
N PRO A 231 3.49 -12.84 -23.18
CA PRO A 231 4.09 -14.13 -22.87
C PRO A 231 5.39 -14.01 -22.07
N ARG A 232 5.75 -15.07 -21.33
CA ARG A 232 6.88 -15.10 -20.39
C ARG A 232 8.23 -14.71 -21.00
N GLU A 233 8.42 -14.96 -22.30
CA GLU A 233 9.66 -14.61 -23.01
C GLU A 233 9.82 -13.09 -23.15
N ARG A 234 8.72 -12.34 -23.00
CA ARG A 234 8.63 -10.89 -23.18
C ARG A 234 8.37 -10.15 -21.89
N ALA A 235 7.63 -10.72 -20.94
CA ALA A 235 7.46 -10.17 -19.60
C ALA A 235 7.61 -11.22 -18.52
N TYR A 236 8.35 -10.89 -17.46
CA TYR A 236 8.54 -11.78 -16.32
C TYR A 236 8.90 -11.01 -15.05
N PHE A 237 8.68 -11.64 -13.91
CA PHE A 237 9.33 -11.29 -12.65
C PHE A 237 10.70 -11.98 -12.61
N GLY A 238 11.80 -11.25 -12.60
CA GLY A 238 13.15 -11.84 -12.52
C GLY A 238 13.63 -12.03 -11.08
N VAL A 239 14.71 -12.80 -10.88
CA VAL A 239 15.42 -12.87 -9.57
C VAL A 239 16.00 -11.51 -9.16
N GLY A 240 16.34 -10.67 -10.14
CA GLY A 240 16.69 -9.25 -9.94
C GLY A 240 15.48 -8.31 -9.91
N SER A 241 14.25 -8.80 -10.03
CA SER A 241 13.04 -8.03 -9.75
C SER A 241 12.83 -8.10 -8.25
N PHE A 242 13.08 -7.00 -7.55
CA PHE A 242 13.21 -6.86 -6.10
C PHE A 242 12.03 -7.41 -5.29
N LYS A 243 11.97 -8.74 -5.18
CA LYS A 243 11.15 -9.52 -4.26
C LYS A 243 12.09 -10.09 -3.19
N PRO A 244 11.69 -10.19 -1.92
CA PRO A 244 12.37 -11.14 -1.06
C PRO A 244 12.16 -12.54 -1.60
N GLU A 245 13.17 -13.38 -1.48
CA GLU A 245 13.00 -14.82 -1.62
C GLU A 245 13.09 -15.46 -0.23
N GLY A 246 12.09 -16.26 0.15
CA GLY A 246 12.15 -17.16 1.31
C GLY A 246 11.13 -16.89 2.42
N SER A 247 11.27 -17.64 3.53
CA SER A 247 10.46 -17.49 4.74
C SER A 247 11.25 -16.78 5.84
N GLY A 248 10.65 -15.81 6.54
CA GLY A 248 11.27 -15.12 7.67
C GLY A 248 10.32 -14.86 8.84
N SER A 249 10.86 -14.35 9.96
CA SER A 249 10.10 -13.98 11.17
C SER A 249 10.42 -12.54 11.57
N SER A 250 9.39 -11.74 11.82
CA SER A 250 9.48 -10.30 12.09
C SER A 250 9.97 -9.94 13.50
N SER A 251 10.32 -10.92 14.34
CA SER A 251 11.12 -10.63 15.54
C SER A 251 12.54 -10.19 15.18
N GLU A 252 12.98 -10.53 13.97
CA GLU A 252 14.17 -10.04 13.28
C GLU A 252 13.72 -9.07 12.17
N PRO A 253 14.49 -8.02 11.84
CA PRO A 253 14.11 -7.05 10.81
C PRO A 253 13.78 -7.76 9.50
N THR A 254 12.50 -7.70 9.12
CA THR A 254 12.08 -7.99 7.76
C THR A 254 11.93 -6.67 7.04
N ILE A 255 12.70 -6.52 5.97
CA ILE A 255 12.67 -5.33 5.13
C ILE A 255 11.36 -5.37 4.34
N THR A 256 10.35 -4.57 4.70
CA THR A 256 9.25 -4.32 3.78
C THR A 256 9.73 -3.29 2.75
N TRP A 257 9.78 -3.67 1.47
CA TRP A 257 10.24 -2.81 0.39
C TRP A 257 9.11 -1.88 -0.03
N GLY A 258 9.26 -0.59 0.23
CA GLY A 258 8.27 0.39 -0.16
C GLY A 258 8.85 1.55 -0.95
N LEU A 259 8.00 2.14 -1.80
CA LEU A 259 8.27 3.41 -2.45
C LEU A 259 7.75 4.53 -1.54
N ASN A 260 8.64 5.27 -0.85
CA ASN A 260 8.22 6.49 -0.17
C ASN A 260 8.29 7.64 -1.17
N VAL A 261 7.13 8.11 -1.62
CA VAL A 261 7.04 9.30 -2.46
C VAL A 261 6.56 10.46 -1.59
N GLY A 262 7.47 11.37 -1.26
CA GLY A 262 7.20 12.51 -0.40
C GLY A 262 7.65 13.83 -1.02
N VAL A 263 7.30 14.92 -0.35
CA VAL A 263 7.89 16.24 -0.57
C VAL A 263 8.86 16.45 0.58
N ASP A 264 10.14 16.64 0.29
CA ASP A 264 11.15 16.91 1.31
C ASP A 264 10.94 18.29 1.96
N THR A 265 11.74 18.60 2.98
CA THR A 265 11.68 19.87 3.72
C THR A 265 11.96 21.10 2.85
N THR A 266 12.47 20.93 1.63
CA THR A 266 12.72 22.01 0.67
C THR A 266 11.58 22.22 -0.32
N GLY A 267 10.49 21.46 -0.20
CA GLY A 267 9.38 21.50 -1.15
C GLY A 267 9.69 20.75 -2.45
N LEU A 268 10.82 20.05 -2.52
CA LEU A 268 11.17 19.24 -3.67
C LEU A 268 10.59 17.85 -3.50
N PRO A 269 10.08 17.24 -4.58
CA PRO A 269 9.70 15.86 -4.51
C PRO A 269 10.93 14.98 -4.28
N ASN A 270 10.88 14.20 -3.22
CA ASN A 270 11.88 13.20 -2.89
C ASN A 270 11.17 11.85 -2.93
N ALA A 271 11.45 11.04 -3.96
CA ALA A 271 11.28 9.61 -3.81
C ALA A 271 12.61 9.04 -3.37
N GLY A 272 12.66 8.61 -2.11
CA GLY A 272 13.57 7.56 -1.72
C GLY A 272 12.74 6.30 -1.63
N ALA A 273 13.16 5.18 -2.23
CA ALA A 273 12.72 3.95 -1.59
C ALA A 273 13.38 3.94 -0.22
N GLY A 274 12.54 3.85 0.79
CA GLY A 274 12.96 3.76 2.16
C GLY A 274 12.38 2.49 2.72
N PHE A 275 13.24 1.71 3.36
CA PHE A 275 12.83 0.56 4.13
C PHE A 275 11.92 1.04 5.26
N SER A 276 10.70 0.52 5.32
CA SER A 276 9.96 0.55 6.58
C SER A 276 10.24 -0.75 7.30
N GLU A 277 11.41 -0.84 7.97
CA GLU A 277 11.56 -1.80 9.06
C GLU A 277 10.69 -1.32 10.21
N THR A 278 9.41 -1.65 10.15
CA THR A 278 8.49 -1.26 11.20
C THR A 278 8.69 -2.22 12.37
N TYR A 279 9.63 -1.92 13.25
CA TYR A 279 9.70 -2.52 14.58
C TYR A 279 8.46 -2.08 15.38
N THR A 280 7.35 -2.79 15.17
CA THR A 280 6.18 -2.65 16.04
C THR A 280 6.54 -3.31 17.36
N LYS A 281 6.90 -2.49 18.37
CA LYS A 281 7.24 -2.97 19.71
C LYS A 281 6.18 -3.96 20.20
N GLY A 282 6.54 -5.24 20.25
CA GLY A 282 5.71 -6.30 20.78
C GLY A 282 4.79 -7.02 19.77
N LEU A 283 4.83 -6.72 18.47
CA LEU A 283 4.17 -7.55 17.44
C LEU A 283 5.21 -8.42 16.71
N ARG A 284 4.79 -9.63 16.34
CA ARG A 284 5.58 -10.61 15.60
C ARG A 284 4.69 -11.22 14.51
N PHE A 285 5.27 -11.50 13.36
CA PHE A 285 4.64 -12.25 12.30
C PHE A 285 5.69 -13.10 11.58
N LYS A 286 5.25 -14.15 10.92
CA LYS A 286 6.04 -14.84 9.92
C LYS A 286 5.62 -14.37 8.54
N TRP A 287 6.53 -14.46 7.60
CA TRP A 287 6.22 -14.21 6.22
C TRP A 287 6.86 -15.26 5.34
N TYR A 288 6.29 -15.46 4.17
CA TYR A 288 6.79 -16.33 3.12
C TYR A 288 6.50 -15.67 1.78
N THR A 289 7.48 -15.73 0.88
CA THR A 289 7.25 -15.45 -0.53
C THR A 289 7.46 -16.69 -1.36
N ASP A 290 6.49 -16.96 -2.23
CA ASP A 290 6.52 -18.11 -3.13
C ASP A 290 6.44 -17.69 -4.59
N ASP A 291 7.15 -18.48 -5.39
CA ASP A 291 7.24 -18.40 -6.83
C ASP A 291 6.49 -19.58 -7.44
N ILE A 292 5.15 -19.53 -7.40
CA ILE A 292 4.30 -20.60 -7.96
C ILE A 292 4.65 -20.84 -9.45
N ASP A 293 4.96 -19.75 -10.17
CA ASP A 293 5.75 -19.74 -11.41
C ASP A 293 6.77 -18.61 -11.26
N ALA A 294 8.06 -18.97 -11.10
CA ALA A 294 9.17 -18.05 -10.83
C ALA A 294 9.26 -16.82 -11.75
N ASN A 295 8.62 -16.86 -12.91
CA ASN A 295 8.62 -15.76 -13.87
C ASN A 295 7.28 -15.04 -13.99
N ARG A 296 6.17 -15.55 -13.47
CA ARG A 296 4.84 -14.98 -13.75
C ARG A 296 3.93 -14.80 -12.55
N ASP A 297 4.26 -15.42 -11.42
CA ASP A 297 3.38 -15.44 -10.27
C ASP A 297 4.18 -15.32 -8.98
N ILE A 298 3.85 -14.32 -8.19
CA ILE A 298 4.45 -14.08 -6.88
C ILE A 298 3.32 -14.02 -5.86
N GLU A 299 3.45 -14.80 -4.80
CA GLU A 299 2.60 -14.74 -3.62
C GLU A 299 3.40 -14.26 -2.41
N PHE A 300 2.86 -13.30 -1.68
CA PHE A 300 3.32 -12.87 -0.37
C PHE A 300 2.32 -13.39 0.65
N GLU A 301 2.81 -14.04 1.69
CA GLU A 301 2.01 -14.55 2.79
C GLU A 301 2.57 -14.00 4.10
N PHE A 302 1.74 -13.34 4.89
CA PHE A 302 2.05 -12.84 6.23
C PHE A 302 1.12 -13.54 7.23
N TYR A 303 1.67 -14.27 8.20
CA TYR A 303 0.91 -15.15 9.09
C TYR A 303 1.53 -15.20 10.49
N ASP A 304 0.93 -15.96 11.41
CA ASP A 304 1.32 -16.02 12.82
C ASP A 304 1.43 -14.62 13.45
N LEU A 305 0.42 -13.78 13.18
CA LEU A 305 0.32 -12.40 13.64
C LEU A 305 0.02 -12.35 15.15
N GLU A 306 1.10 -12.23 15.92
CA GLU A 306 1.08 -12.37 17.37
C GLU A 306 1.58 -11.13 18.09
N ARG A 307 1.06 -10.92 19.30
CA ARG A 307 1.58 -9.98 20.28
C ARG A 307 2.37 -10.73 21.35
N LYS A 308 3.58 -10.26 21.63
CA LYS A 308 4.41 -10.78 22.72
C LYS A 308 3.85 -10.32 24.05
N GLU A 309 3.64 -11.26 24.96
CA GLU A 309 3.23 -11.01 26.34
C GLU A 309 4.35 -11.38 27.31
N GLN A 310 4.17 -11.09 28.61
CA GLN A 310 5.15 -11.43 29.63
C GLN A 310 5.34 -12.96 29.76
N PHE A 311 4.28 -13.73 29.49
CA PHE A 311 4.28 -15.18 29.52
C PHE A 311 3.64 -15.72 28.22
N GLY A 312 4.44 -15.83 27.17
CA GLY A 312 4.03 -16.39 25.87
C GLY A 312 3.64 -15.35 24.83
N SER A 313 2.78 -15.76 23.90
CA SER A 313 2.24 -14.93 22.83
C SER A 313 0.73 -15.17 22.67
N SER A 314 0.04 -14.14 22.18
CA SER A 314 -1.37 -14.20 21.85
C SER A 314 -1.59 -13.61 20.46
N PRO A 315 -2.71 -13.91 19.78
CA PRO A 315 -3.07 -13.20 18.55
C PRO A 315 -3.03 -11.68 18.78
N ALA A 316 -2.71 -10.91 17.73
CA ALA A 316 -2.66 -9.45 17.79
C ALA A 316 -4.05 -8.82 17.89
N TRP A 317 -4.75 -9.04 19.01
CA TRP A 317 -6.12 -8.60 19.26
C TRP A 317 -6.30 -7.10 19.04
N GLY A 318 -7.36 -6.74 18.30
CA GLY A 318 -7.72 -5.36 17.98
C GLY A 318 -6.66 -4.58 17.21
N ARG A 319 -5.65 -5.25 16.62
CA ARG A 319 -4.60 -4.59 15.84
C ARG A 319 -4.91 -4.66 14.35
N VAL A 320 -4.73 -3.52 13.69
CA VAL A 320 -4.68 -3.42 12.24
C VAL A 320 -3.32 -3.95 11.78
N PHE A 321 -3.32 -4.70 10.68
CA PHE A 321 -2.10 -5.12 10.00
C PHE A 321 -2.05 -4.46 8.63
N ILE A 322 -0.89 -3.88 8.30
CA ILE A 322 -0.66 -3.16 7.04
C ILE A 322 0.62 -3.69 6.43
N THR A 323 0.54 -4.08 5.16
CA THR A 323 1.68 -4.56 4.37
C THR A 323 1.88 -3.65 3.16
N HIS A 324 3.14 -3.56 2.73
CA HIS A 324 3.55 -2.75 1.59
C HIS A 324 4.43 -3.54 0.63
N PRO A 325 3.97 -4.66 0.03
CA PRO A 325 4.79 -5.41 -0.90
C PRO A 325 4.92 -4.66 -2.23
N VAL A 326 6.05 -4.88 -2.91
CA VAL A 326 6.30 -4.37 -4.26
C VAL A 326 6.65 -5.54 -5.16
N VAL A 327 6.04 -5.58 -6.34
CA VAL A 327 6.45 -6.48 -7.43
C VAL A 327 6.94 -5.69 -8.63
N VAL A 328 7.93 -6.24 -9.32
CA VAL A 328 8.60 -5.55 -10.43
C VAL A 328 8.57 -6.38 -11.72
N PRO A 329 7.46 -6.36 -12.49
CA PRO A 329 7.46 -6.93 -13.83
C PRO A 329 8.49 -6.24 -14.73
N PHE A 330 9.34 -7.02 -15.40
CA PHE A 330 10.22 -6.54 -16.46
C PHE A 330 9.63 -6.90 -17.83
N VAL A 331 9.52 -5.92 -18.73
CA VAL A 331 9.03 -6.10 -20.11
C VAL A 331 10.14 -5.78 -21.11
N LYS A 332 10.51 -6.74 -21.97
CA LYS A 332 11.58 -6.57 -22.97
C LYS A 332 11.23 -5.52 -24.03
N LYS A 333 12.24 -4.78 -24.48
CA LYS A 333 12.15 -3.92 -25.69
C LYS A 333 11.85 -4.79 -26.92
N GLY A 334 11.07 -4.24 -27.86
CA GLY A 334 10.58 -4.96 -29.04
C GLY A 334 9.29 -5.78 -28.81
N THR A 335 8.73 -5.76 -27.60
CA THR A 335 7.36 -6.22 -27.37
C THR A 335 6.40 -5.28 -28.13
N PRO A 336 5.56 -5.78 -29.07
CA PRO A 336 4.76 -4.96 -29.99
C PRO A 336 3.84 -3.94 -29.34
N PHE A 337 3.56 -4.11 -28.05
CA PHE A 337 2.95 -3.13 -27.19
C PHE A 337 3.71 -3.21 -25.87
N HIS A 338 4.28 -2.11 -25.40
CA HIS A 338 4.93 -2.01 -24.08
C HIS A 338 3.86 -2.00 -22.99
N MET A 339 3.06 -3.06 -22.97
CA MET A 339 1.90 -3.28 -22.14
C MET A 339 2.23 -4.46 -21.23
N VAL A 340 1.81 -4.37 -19.99
CA VAL A 340 1.70 -5.53 -19.12
C VAL A 340 0.29 -5.56 -18.57
N GLU A 341 -0.33 -6.72 -18.72
CA GLU A 341 -1.61 -7.06 -18.10
C GLU A 341 -1.31 -7.91 -16.88
N MET A 342 -1.84 -7.50 -15.74
CA MET A 342 -1.52 -8.13 -14.46
C MET A 342 -2.77 -8.27 -13.63
N LYS A 343 -2.93 -9.44 -13.03
CA LYS A 343 -3.95 -9.74 -12.05
C LYS A 343 -3.39 -9.53 -10.65
N LEU A 344 -4.13 -8.82 -9.82
CA LEU A 344 -3.79 -8.56 -8.43
C LEU A 344 -4.87 -9.15 -7.53
N ARG A 345 -4.46 -9.81 -6.44
CA ARG A 345 -5.36 -10.39 -5.45
C ARG A 345 -4.85 -10.09 -4.05
N ALA A 346 -5.76 -9.73 -3.15
CA ALA A 346 -5.48 -9.47 -1.74
C ALA A 346 -6.53 -10.17 -0.85
N GLU A 347 -6.05 -10.97 0.10
CA GLU A 347 -6.87 -11.77 1.01
C GLU A 347 -6.51 -11.50 2.46
N ALA A 348 -7.52 -11.44 3.32
CA ALA A 348 -7.33 -11.29 4.76
C ALA A 348 -8.17 -12.31 5.52
N THR A 349 -7.48 -13.09 6.34
CA THR A 349 -8.08 -14.03 7.29
C THR A 349 -7.98 -13.44 8.69
N PHE A 350 -9.08 -13.52 9.43
CA PHE A 350 -9.18 -13.06 10.80
C PHE A 350 -9.42 -14.25 11.72
N VAL A 351 -8.99 -14.13 12.97
CA VAL A 351 -9.33 -15.05 14.05
C VAL A 351 -10.11 -14.29 15.10
N TYR A 352 -11.20 -14.87 15.58
CA TYR A 352 -11.93 -14.34 16.73
C TYR A 352 -12.07 -15.38 17.82
N GLU A 353 -12.21 -14.88 19.04
CA GLU A 353 -12.39 -15.64 20.27
C GLU A 353 -13.58 -15.06 21.03
N GLU A 354 -14.51 -15.92 21.41
CA GLU A 354 -15.67 -15.55 22.23
C GLU A 354 -15.61 -16.33 23.55
N THR A 355 -15.81 -15.64 24.67
CA THR A 355 -15.82 -16.27 25.99
C THR A 355 -17.18 -16.89 26.25
N VAL A 356 -17.23 -18.22 26.36
CA VAL A 356 -18.47 -18.98 26.46
C VAL A 356 -18.48 -19.78 27.76
N ALA A 357 -19.44 -19.48 28.63
CA ALA A 357 -19.79 -20.35 29.74
C ALA A 357 -20.57 -21.56 29.21
N THR A 358 -20.00 -22.76 29.37
CA THR A 358 -20.65 -24.03 29.03
C THR A 358 -20.97 -24.75 30.32
N CYS A 359 -22.24 -25.07 30.54
CA CYS A 359 -22.69 -25.83 31.69
C CYS A 359 -23.15 -27.21 31.24
N GLY A 360 -22.56 -28.25 31.81
CA GLY A 360 -22.96 -29.64 31.61
C GLY A 360 -23.29 -30.33 32.93
N SER A 361 -23.57 -31.63 32.87
CA SER A 361 -23.95 -32.44 34.03
C SER A 361 -22.88 -32.50 35.14
N PHE A 362 -21.63 -32.14 34.84
CA PHE A 362 -20.48 -32.15 35.76
C PHE A 362 -20.01 -30.74 36.18
N GLY A 363 -20.80 -29.70 35.92
CA GLY A 363 -20.51 -28.31 36.30
C GLY A 363 -20.39 -27.34 35.12
N CYS A 364 -20.07 -26.08 35.43
CA CYS A 364 -19.88 -25.02 34.43
C CYS A 364 -18.39 -24.71 34.27
N TRP A 365 -17.93 -24.57 33.03
CA TRP A 365 -16.58 -24.11 32.71
C TRP A 365 -16.64 -23.00 31.66
N VAL A 366 -15.62 -22.16 31.66
CA VAL A 366 -15.43 -21.12 30.65
C VAL A 366 -14.56 -21.69 29.55
N SER A 367 -15.01 -21.55 28.31
CA SER A 367 -14.29 -21.93 27.10
C SER A 367 -14.03 -20.70 26.23
N HIS A 368 -12.93 -20.72 25.50
CA HIS A 368 -12.51 -19.65 24.59
C HIS A 368 -12.34 -20.22 23.16
N PRO A 369 -13.42 -20.69 22.52
CA PRO A 369 -13.34 -21.21 21.15
C PRO A 369 -12.80 -20.14 20.20
N ARG A 370 -11.77 -20.51 19.44
CA ARG A 370 -11.22 -19.70 18.35
C ARG A 370 -11.82 -20.12 17.03
N GLN A 371 -12.27 -19.17 16.24
CA GLN A 371 -12.83 -19.40 14.91
C GLN A 371 -12.15 -18.47 13.90
N ALA A 372 -11.93 -18.99 12.69
CA ALA A 372 -11.38 -18.21 11.60
C ALA A 372 -12.49 -17.72 10.68
N VAL A 373 -12.32 -16.52 10.14
CA VAL A 373 -13.25 -15.94 9.17
C VAL A 373 -12.46 -15.18 8.11
N ASN A 374 -12.84 -15.40 6.86
CA ASN A 374 -12.21 -14.71 5.73
C ASN A 374 -13.06 -13.50 5.36
N ALA A 375 -12.44 -12.35 5.18
CA ALA A 375 -13.08 -11.27 4.44
C ALA A 375 -13.14 -11.66 2.95
N PRO A 376 -14.13 -11.17 2.18
CA PRO A 376 -14.13 -11.38 0.74
C PRO A 376 -12.80 -10.93 0.12
N PRO A 377 -12.20 -11.72 -0.78
CA PRO A 377 -10.96 -11.31 -1.43
C PRO A 377 -11.21 -10.09 -2.32
N ILE A 378 -10.19 -9.25 -2.45
CA ILE A 378 -10.13 -8.22 -3.48
C ILE A 378 -9.34 -8.82 -4.64
N GLU A 379 -9.91 -8.80 -5.85
CA GLU A 379 -9.25 -9.33 -7.04
C GLU A 379 -9.64 -8.48 -8.24
N PHE A 380 -8.65 -8.04 -9.02
CA PHE A 380 -8.88 -7.25 -10.23
C PHE A 380 -7.69 -7.33 -11.21
N THR A 381 -7.97 -6.98 -12.45
CA THR A 381 -7.02 -6.99 -13.57
C THR A 381 -6.70 -5.57 -14.01
N VAL A 382 -5.43 -5.31 -14.27
CA VAL A 382 -4.95 -4.01 -14.76
C VAL A 382 -4.15 -4.17 -16.04
N GLU A 383 -4.34 -3.25 -16.98
CA GLU A 383 -3.51 -3.10 -18.17
C GLU A 383 -2.70 -1.80 -18.07
N MET A 384 -1.37 -1.89 -18.14
CA MET A 384 -0.47 -0.75 -17.97
C MET A 384 0.13 -0.29 -19.31
N TYR A 385 -0.05 0.99 -19.66
CA TYR A 385 0.37 1.60 -20.93
C TYR A 385 1.21 2.87 -20.68
N PRO A 386 2.56 2.78 -20.64
CA PRO A 386 3.38 3.95 -20.38
C PRO A 386 3.26 4.99 -21.49
N TRP A 387 3.05 6.25 -21.11
CA TRP A 387 2.83 7.34 -22.06
C TRP A 387 4.11 7.77 -22.79
N PHE A 388 5.27 7.78 -22.12
CA PHE A 388 6.52 8.32 -22.67
C PHE A 388 7.15 7.40 -23.72
N ILE A 389 6.73 6.14 -23.83
CA ILE A 389 7.35 5.17 -24.73
C ILE A 389 7.02 5.44 -26.21
N ASN A 390 5.93 6.17 -26.49
CA ASN A 390 5.50 6.48 -27.86
C ASN A 390 5.98 7.85 -28.38
N GLN A 391 6.98 8.51 -27.77
CA GLN A 391 7.47 9.84 -28.18
C GLN A 391 8.47 9.84 -29.36
N LYS A 392 8.34 8.92 -30.33
CA LYS A 392 9.22 8.91 -31.51
C LYS A 392 8.75 9.84 -32.62
#